data_AF-A0A2V5ZN86-F1
#
_entry.id   AF-A0A2V5ZN86-F1
#
_cell.length_a   1.000
_cell.length_b   1.000
_cell.length_c   1.000
_cell.angle_alpha   90.00
_cell.angle_beta   90.00
_cell.angle_gamma   90.00
#
_symmetry.space_group_name_H-M   'P 1'
#
loop_
_entity.id
_entity.type
_entity.pdbx_description
1 polymer ?
#
loop_
_entity_poly.entity_id
_entity_poly.type
_entity_poly.pdbx_seq_one_letter_code
_entity_poly.pdbx_strand_id
1 'polypeptide(L)'
;MSASQYSALFLAYSVALLAALGISWRAPRLWPSGAAPAFPHPWREVAWALVATAAVLSLGVLYSRGRLFPATSQHRPALDAINQIVIYAPFPLLLVLRRQGPETAWLPRRDIVLRVGIGLGLALLALIVYAVARFGLGVLPQLVAHVYAPSHVSYLVQVLLEDLSIAILFVRFRNVLGLRWTLLLVAVLFAAAHVPGLLARGGNTSDLWRLIGDVGLGVLGLALLQRLQDVWWFWMVHFALDMTQFYDLGTAA
;
A
#
# COMPACT_ATOMS: atom_id res chain seq x y z
N MET A 1 -0.29 -14.29 12.42
CA MET A 1 1.10 -13.80 12.33
C MET A 1 1.80 -14.01 13.66
N SER A 2 3.01 -14.55 13.65
CA SER A 2 3.84 -14.69 14.86
C SER A 2 4.47 -13.35 15.26
N ALA A 3 4.85 -13.17 16.53
CA ALA A 3 5.53 -11.95 16.98
C ALA A 3 6.85 -11.71 16.20
N SER A 4 7.62 -12.76 15.94
CA SER A 4 8.86 -12.71 15.15
C SER A 4 8.63 -12.28 13.70
N GLN A 5 7.52 -12.74 13.07
CA GLN A 5 7.16 -12.33 11.71
C GLN A 5 6.82 -10.83 11.66
N TYR A 6 6.07 -10.34 12.64
CA TYR A 6 5.73 -8.92 12.73
C TYR A 6 6.97 -8.04 12.91
N SER A 7 7.87 -8.40 13.83
CA SER A 7 9.11 -7.64 14.05
C SER A 7 10.01 -7.62 12.81
N ALA A 8 10.09 -8.73 12.07
CA ALA A 8 10.84 -8.80 10.82
C ALA A 8 10.23 -7.89 9.74
N LEU A 9 8.90 -7.89 9.58
CA LEU A 9 8.18 -6.97 8.68
C LEU A 9 8.46 -5.51 9.03
N PHE A 10 8.27 -5.16 10.30
CA PHE A 10 8.46 -3.79 10.77
C PHE A 10 9.90 -3.30 10.50
N LEU A 11 10.89 -4.15 10.78
CA LEU A 11 12.30 -3.87 10.50
C LEU A 11 12.54 -3.67 9.00
N ALA A 12 12.05 -4.60 8.16
CA ALA A 12 12.22 -4.55 6.72
C ALA A 12 11.61 -3.27 6.10
N TYR A 13 10.38 -2.93 6.50
CA TYR A 13 9.74 -1.67 6.11
C TYR A 13 10.56 -0.47 6.55
N SER A 14 10.98 -0.42 7.82
CA SER A 14 11.76 0.70 8.36
C SER A 14 13.07 0.90 7.59
N VAL A 15 13.79 -0.17 7.27
CA VAL A 15 15.02 -0.10 6.46
C VAL A 15 14.74 0.42 5.05
N ALA A 16 13.67 -0.07 4.40
CA ALA A 16 13.30 0.40 3.06
C ALA A 16 12.94 1.90 3.05
N LEU A 17 12.18 2.36 4.06
CA LEU A 17 11.83 3.78 4.21
C LEU A 17 13.07 4.65 4.47
N LEU A 18 13.98 4.22 5.35
CA LEU A 18 15.22 4.94 5.63
C LEU A 18 16.15 4.97 4.41
N ALA A 19 16.22 3.88 3.65
CA ALA A 19 16.97 3.83 2.41
C ALA A 19 16.40 4.79 1.37
N ALA A 20 15.07 4.77 1.15
CA ALA A 20 14.39 5.72 0.27
C ALA A 20 14.63 7.18 0.68
N LEU A 21 14.54 7.48 1.98
CA LEU A 21 14.88 8.80 2.52
C LEU A 21 16.34 9.19 2.22
N GLY A 22 17.28 8.27 2.44
CA GLY A 22 18.69 8.49 2.13
C GLY A 22 18.96 8.71 0.64
N ILE A 23 18.29 8.00 -0.26
CA ILE A 23 18.35 8.23 -1.71
C ILE A 23 17.79 9.63 -2.03
N SER A 24 16.66 10.00 -1.42
CA SER A 24 16.04 11.31 -1.66
C SER A 24 16.93 12.49 -1.24
N TRP A 25 17.76 12.32 -0.21
CA TRP A 25 18.72 13.33 0.22
C TRP A 25 19.93 13.42 -0.70
N ARG A 26 20.42 12.28 -1.20
CA ARG A 26 21.60 12.25 -2.10
C ARG A 26 21.27 12.61 -3.53
N ALA A 27 20.05 12.33 -3.98
CA ALA A 27 19.59 12.54 -5.34
C ALA A 27 18.23 13.26 -5.37
N PRO A 28 18.15 14.52 -4.88
CA PRO A 28 16.89 15.26 -4.78
C PRO A 28 16.22 15.49 -6.15
N ARG A 29 16.98 15.42 -7.25
CA ARG A 29 16.44 15.51 -8.61
C ARG A 29 15.50 14.35 -8.97
N LEU A 30 15.62 13.21 -8.29
CA LEU A 30 14.72 12.07 -8.49
C LEU A 30 13.32 12.35 -7.93
N TRP A 31 13.19 13.16 -6.88
CA TRP A 31 11.91 13.58 -6.31
C TRP A 31 11.86 15.09 -6.18
N PRO A 32 11.68 15.82 -7.29
CA PRO A 32 11.55 17.27 -7.23
C PRO A 32 10.36 17.62 -6.35
N SER A 33 10.55 18.61 -5.48
CA SER A 33 9.49 19.07 -4.57
C SER A 33 8.36 19.72 -5.38
N GLY A 34 7.20 19.07 -5.37
CA GLY A 34 5.97 19.60 -5.94
C GLY A 34 5.19 20.43 -4.92
N ALA A 35 4.58 21.53 -5.37
CA ALA A 35 3.59 22.23 -4.57
C ALA A 35 2.43 21.27 -4.24
N ALA A 36 1.93 21.35 -3.01
CA ALA A 36 0.75 20.57 -2.64
C ALA A 36 -0.43 20.99 -3.53
N PRO A 37 -1.18 20.05 -4.12
CA PRO A 37 -2.40 20.39 -4.85
C PRO A 37 -3.36 21.15 -3.95
N ALA A 38 -3.88 22.28 -4.42
CA ALA A 38 -4.89 23.08 -3.73
C ALA A 38 -6.22 22.97 -4.48
N PHE A 39 -7.32 22.91 -3.72
CA PHE A 39 -8.67 22.81 -4.29
C PHE A 39 -9.50 24.04 -3.93
N PRO A 40 -10.29 24.62 -4.86
CA PRO A 40 -11.16 25.76 -4.55
C PRO A 40 -12.21 25.47 -3.48
N HIS A 41 -12.68 24.22 -3.40
CA HIS A 41 -13.70 23.77 -2.45
C HIS A 41 -13.25 22.48 -1.76
N PRO A 42 -12.30 22.55 -0.81
CA PRO A 42 -11.61 21.37 -0.29
C PRO A 42 -12.54 20.40 0.48
N TRP A 43 -13.56 20.93 1.18
CA TRP A 43 -14.58 20.10 1.82
C TRP A 43 -15.43 19.29 0.84
N ARG A 44 -15.68 19.82 -0.37
CA ARG A 44 -16.38 19.07 -1.42
C ARG A 44 -15.55 17.91 -1.92
N GLU A 45 -14.23 18.08 -2.01
CA GLU A 45 -13.30 17.00 -2.39
C GLU A 45 -13.24 15.90 -1.32
N VAL A 46 -13.28 16.27 -0.04
CA VAL A 46 -13.40 15.30 1.07
C VAL A 46 -14.70 14.52 0.98
N ALA A 47 -15.84 15.18 0.74
CA ALA A 47 -17.13 14.51 0.59
C ALA A 47 -17.11 13.49 -0.56
N TRP A 48 -16.53 13.86 -1.70
CA TRP A 48 -16.37 12.92 -2.82
C TRP A 48 -15.41 11.76 -2.51
N ALA A 49 -14.31 12.01 -1.79
CA ALA A 49 -13.41 10.96 -1.35
C ALA A 49 -14.12 9.97 -0.42
N LEU A 50 -14.98 10.45 0.49
CA LEU A 50 -15.80 9.60 1.36
C LEU A 50 -16.81 8.76 0.56
N VAL A 51 -17.45 9.35 -0.46
CA VAL A 51 -18.34 8.61 -1.38
C VAL A 51 -17.57 7.51 -2.11
N ALA A 52 -16.37 7.80 -2.62
CA ALA A 52 -15.51 6.81 -3.26
C ALA A 52 -15.13 5.69 -2.27
N THR A 53 -14.71 6.02 -1.04
CA THR A 53 -14.43 5.03 0.02
C THR A 53 -15.64 4.13 0.27
N ALA A 54 -16.84 4.71 0.44
CA ALA A 54 -18.05 3.93 0.67
C ALA A 54 -18.37 2.99 -0.52
N ALA A 55 -18.12 3.44 -1.75
CA ALA A 55 -18.29 2.62 -2.94
C ALA A 55 -17.28 1.46 -2.99
N VAL A 56 -15.98 1.70 -2.72
CA VAL A 56 -14.95 0.66 -2.64
C VAL A 56 -15.32 -0.39 -1.59
N LEU A 57 -15.71 0.04 -0.38
CA LEU A 57 -16.13 -0.87 0.69
C LEU A 57 -17.36 -1.70 0.29
N SER A 58 -18.34 -1.07 -0.35
CA SER A 58 -19.55 -1.76 -0.83
C SER A 58 -19.22 -2.80 -1.90
N LEU A 59 -18.34 -2.48 -2.85
CA LEU A 59 -17.87 -3.40 -3.88
C LEU A 59 -17.04 -4.55 -3.28
N GLY A 60 -16.21 -4.27 -2.27
CA GLY A 60 -15.47 -5.29 -1.51
C GLY A 60 -16.41 -6.27 -0.79
N VAL A 61 -17.52 -5.78 -0.22
CA VAL A 61 -18.56 -6.64 0.37
C VAL A 61 -19.29 -7.47 -0.69
N LEU A 62 -19.55 -6.92 -1.88
CA LEU A 62 -20.13 -7.69 -2.97
C LEU A 62 -19.16 -8.77 -3.47
N TYR A 63 -17.87 -8.44 -3.58
CA TYR A 63 -16.82 -9.38 -3.94
C TYR A 63 -16.71 -10.53 -2.94
N SER A 64 -16.65 -10.24 -1.64
CA SER A 64 -16.55 -11.28 -0.59
C SER A 64 -17.78 -12.19 -0.51
N ARG A 65 -18.94 -11.72 -1.01
CA ARG A 65 -20.17 -12.50 -1.16
C ARG A 65 -20.27 -13.25 -2.50
N GLY A 66 -19.21 -13.25 -3.31
CA GLY A 66 -19.18 -13.91 -4.62
C GLY A 66 -20.13 -13.28 -5.65
N ARG A 67 -20.48 -11.99 -5.49
CA ARG A 67 -21.43 -11.28 -6.39
C ARG A 67 -20.76 -10.45 -7.48
N LEU A 68 -19.43 -10.40 -7.54
CA LEU A 68 -18.68 -9.86 -8.68
C LEU A 68 -18.31 -11.00 -9.65
N PHE A 69 -17.27 -10.82 -10.47
CA PHE A 69 -16.84 -11.86 -11.41
C PHE A 69 -16.41 -13.12 -10.65
N PRO A 70 -16.73 -14.33 -11.16
CA PRO A 70 -16.40 -15.60 -10.52
C PRO A 70 -14.87 -15.81 -10.53
N ALA A 71 -14.22 -15.34 -9.48
CA ALA A 71 -12.79 -15.47 -9.26
C ALA A 71 -12.56 -16.30 -8.00
N THR A 72 -12.02 -17.50 -8.18
CA THR A 72 -11.23 -18.14 -7.12
C THR A 72 -9.79 -17.68 -7.34
N SER A 73 -9.26 -16.88 -6.41
CA SER A 73 -7.94 -16.22 -6.52
C SER A 73 -6.81 -17.16 -6.98
N GLN A 74 -6.85 -18.43 -6.57
CA GLN A 74 -5.83 -19.42 -6.94
C GLN A 74 -5.91 -19.97 -8.37
N HIS A 75 -7.11 -20.05 -8.97
CA HIS A 75 -7.29 -20.72 -10.28
C HIS A 75 -7.38 -19.73 -11.45
N ARG A 76 -7.73 -18.46 -11.18
CA ARG A 76 -7.94 -17.43 -12.20
C ARG A 76 -7.44 -16.06 -11.73
N PRO A 77 -6.14 -15.91 -11.45
CA PRO A 77 -5.60 -14.68 -10.85
C PRO A 77 -5.78 -13.44 -11.75
N ALA A 78 -5.88 -13.62 -13.07
CA ALA A 78 -6.21 -12.52 -13.99
C ALA A 78 -7.64 -11.99 -13.82
N LEU A 79 -8.64 -12.86 -13.61
CA LEU A 79 -10.01 -12.42 -13.32
C LEU A 79 -10.09 -11.74 -11.95
N ASP A 80 -9.29 -12.23 -11.00
CA ASP A 80 -9.22 -11.63 -9.69
C ASP A 80 -8.61 -10.22 -9.75
N ALA A 81 -7.57 -10.01 -10.55
CA ALA A 81 -7.03 -8.68 -10.83
C ALA A 81 -8.08 -7.73 -11.44
N ILE A 82 -8.95 -8.23 -12.32
CA ILE A 82 -10.07 -7.43 -12.86
C ILE A 82 -11.06 -7.05 -11.76
N ASN A 83 -11.38 -7.96 -10.83
CA ASN A 83 -12.20 -7.63 -9.66
C ASN A 83 -11.55 -6.52 -8.83
N GLN A 84 -10.24 -6.56 -8.59
CA GLN A 84 -9.52 -5.51 -7.86
C GLN A 84 -9.62 -4.16 -8.58
N ILE A 85 -9.48 -4.13 -9.92
CA ILE A 85 -9.70 -2.92 -10.73
C ILE A 85 -11.11 -2.38 -10.53
N VAL A 86 -12.14 -3.22 -10.58
CA VAL A 86 -13.53 -2.81 -10.39
C VAL A 86 -13.75 -2.26 -8.99
N ILE A 87 -13.25 -2.95 -7.96
CA ILE A 87 -13.41 -2.57 -6.55
C ILE A 87 -12.82 -1.19 -6.29
N TYR A 88 -11.61 -0.91 -6.79
CA TYR A 88 -10.91 0.34 -6.54
C TYR A 88 -11.17 1.44 -7.60
N ALA A 89 -11.86 1.14 -8.70
CA ALA A 89 -12.22 2.11 -9.75
C ALA A 89 -12.88 3.42 -9.25
N PRO A 90 -13.67 3.46 -8.15
CA PRO A 90 -14.24 4.72 -7.66
C PRO A 90 -13.23 5.84 -7.43
N PHE A 91 -11.99 5.53 -7.03
CA PHE A 91 -10.95 6.55 -6.79
C PHE A 91 -10.33 7.11 -8.08
N PRO A 92 -9.84 6.31 -9.04
CA PRO A 92 -9.45 6.83 -10.35
C PRO A 92 -10.59 7.54 -11.07
N LEU A 93 -11.83 7.02 -10.98
CA LEU A 93 -13.00 7.64 -11.59
C LEU A 93 -13.28 9.02 -10.97
N LEU A 94 -13.07 9.20 -9.67
CA LEU A 94 -13.15 10.50 -9.03
C LEU A 94 -12.22 11.52 -9.70
N LEU A 95 -10.96 11.15 -10.00
CA LEU A 95 -10.04 12.05 -10.70
C LEU A 95 -10.56 12.45 -12.08
N VAL A 96 -11.10 11.49 -12.83
CA VAL A 96 -11.68 11.72 -14.16
C VAL A 96 -12.89 12.65 -14.08
N LEU A 97 -13.84 12.37 -13.17
CA LEU A 97 -15.04 13.18 -12.98
C LEU A 97 -14.73 14.62 -12.54
N ARG A 98 -13.68 14.79 -11.74
CA ARG A 98 -13.22 16.12 -11.28
C ARG A 98 -12.23 16.78 -12.25
N ARG A 99 -11.87 16.10 -13.35
CA ARG A 99 -10.86 16.54 -14.34
C ARG A 99 -9.52 16.91 -13.69
N GLN A 100 -9.12 16.14 -12.68
CA GLN A 100 -7.88 16.33 -11.92
C GLN A 100 -6.76 15.48 -12.53
N GLY A 101 -5.56 16.03 -12.60
CA GLY A 101 -4.40 15.27 -13.08
C GLY A 101 -3.86 14.27 -12.03
N PRO A 102 -3.07 13.28 -12.48
CA PRO A 102 -2.52 12.22 -11.63
C PRO A 102 -1.50 12.73 -10.59
N GLU A 103 -0.95 13.93 -10.77
CA GLU A 103 -0.16 14.62 -9.74
C GLU A 103 -0.96 14.85 -8.45
N THR A 104 -2.30 14.96 -8.54
CA THR A 104 -3.18 15.02 -7.37
C THR A 104 -3.29 13.69 -6.63
N ALA A 105 -2.67 12.63 -7.14
CA ALA A 105 -2.66 11.29 -6.60
C ALA A 105 -1.23 10.75 -6.41
N TRP A 106 -0.22 11.64 -6.36
CA TRP A 106 1.18 11.26 -6.21
C TRP A 106 1.69 10.29 -7.29
N LEU A 107 1.18 10.45 -8.51
CA LEU A 107 1.59 9.70 -9.68
C LEU A 107 2.38 10.61 -10.64
N PRO A 108 3.68 10.83 -10.39
CA PRO A 108 4.51 11.58 -11.31
C PRO A 108 4.57 10.87 -12.66
N ARG A 109 4.51 11.66 -13.74
CA ARG A 109 4.52 11.14 -15.13
C ARG A 109 5.92 11.00 -15.74
N ARG A 110 6.93 11.58 -15.09
CA ARG A 110 8.33 11.56 -15.56
C ARG A 110 9.10 10.46 -14.88
N ASP A 111 9.95 9.78 -15.66
CA ASP A 111 10.89 8.76 -15.18
C ASP A 111 10.20 7.60 -14.44
N ILE A 112 9.00 7.22 -14.85
CA ILE A 112 8.20 6.15 -14.21
C ILE A 112 9.02 4.86 -14.11
N VAL A 113 9.68 4.44 -15.20
CA VAL A 113 10.51 3.23 -15.24
C VAL A 113 11.65 3.30 -14.22
N LEU A 114 12.31 4.45 -14.09
CA LEU A 114 13.38 4.65 -13.10
C LEU A 114 12.84 4.56 -11.67
N ARG A 115 11.70 5.20 -11.39
CA ARG A 115 11.06 5.19 -10.06
C ARG A 115 10.61 3.79 -9.66
N VAL A 116 10.02 3.05 -10.60
CA VAL A 116 9.69 1.63 -10.43
C VAL A 116 10.96 0.81 -10.19
N GLY A 117 12.03 1.05 -10.94
CA GLY A 117 13.32 0.38 -10.74
C GLY A 117 13.93 0.64 -9.36
N ILE A 118 13.84 1.88 -8.86
CA ILE A 118 14.23 2.23 -7.48
C ILE A 118 13.35 1.47 -6.48
N GLY A 119 12.03 1.43 -6.70
CA GLY A 119 11.09 0.68 -5.87
C GLY A 119 11.43 -0.80 -5.81
N LEU A 120 11.74 -1.44 -6.94
CA LEU A 120 12.16 -2.85 -7.02
C LEU A 120 13.47 -3.09 -6.27
N GLY A 121 14.45 -2.17 -6.39
CA GLY A 121 15.70 -2.25 -5.63
C GLY A 121 15.49 -2.15 -4.12
N LEU A 122 14.61 -1.23 -3.68
CA LEU A 122 14.22 -1.10 -2.27
C LEU A 122 13.40 -2.30 -1.78
N ALA A 123 12.55 -2.87 -2.62
CA ALA A 123 11.79 -4.08 -2.31
C ALA A 123 12.73 -5.27 -2.11
N LEU A 124 13.72 -5.46 -2.98
CA LEU A 124 14.74 -6.50 -2.81
C LEU A 124 15.54 -6.30 -1.51
N LEU A 125 15.94 -5.06 -1.18
CA LEU A 125 16.58 -4.74 0.09
C LEU A 125 15.68 -5.13 1.27
N ALA A 126 14.40 -4.81 1.21
CA ALA A 126 13.44 -5.16 2.25
C ALA A 126 13.29 -6.68 2.41
N LEU A 127 13.22 -7.42 1.30
CA LEU A 127 13.18 -8.89 1.32
C LEU A 127 14.45 -9.51 1.90
N ILE A 128 15.63 -8.95 1.61
CA ILE A 128 16.91 -9.36 2.22
C ILE A 128 16.85 -9.17 3.74
N VAL A 129 16.44 -7.99 4.20
CA VAL A 129 16.34 -7.68 5.64
C VAL A 129 15.33 -8.60 6.31
N TYR A 130 14.17 -8.82 5.69
CA TYR A 130 13.16 -9.74 6.20
C TYR A 130 13.68 -11.17 6.28
N ALA A 131 14.33 -11.67 5.24
CA ALA A 131 14.92 -13.01 5.21
C ALA A 131 15.95 -13.18 6.33
N VAL A 132 16.90 -12.24 6.47
CA VAL A 132 17.89 -12.26 7.57
C VAL A 132 17.21 -12.29 8.93
N ALA A 133 16.22 -11.42 9.16
CA ALA A 133 15.56 -11.29 10.45
C ALA A 133 14.70 -12.50 10.81
N ARG A 134 14.19 -13.24 9.82
CA ARG A 134 13.18 -14.29 10.04
C ARG A 134 13.68 -15.71 9.85
N PHE A 135 14.49 -15.97 8.82
CA PHE A 135 14.79 -17.31 8.31
C PHE A 135 16.27 -17.53 7.94
N GLY A 136 17.07 -16.47 7.84
CA GLY A 136 18.42 -16.48 7.27
C GLY A 136 18.45 -16.21 5.76
N LEU A 137 19.62 -15.84 5.21
CA LEU A 137 19.76 -15.47 3.79
C LEU A 137 19.56 -16.63 2.80
N GLY A 138 19.73 -17.88 3.24
CA GLY A 138 19.62 -19.06 2.37
C GLY A 138 18.24 -19.23 1.73
N VAL A 139 17.19 -18.64 2.30
CA VAL A 139 15.82 -18.73 1.78
C VAL A 139 15.45 -17.60 0.82
N LEU A 140 16.36 -16.65 0.58
CA LEU A 140 16.06 -15.46 -0.22
C LEU A 140 15.60 -15.80 -1.66
N PRO A 141 16.22 -16.75 -2.39
CA PRO A 141 15.74 -17.11 -3.73
C PRO A 141 14.30 -17.62 -3.73
N GLN A 142 13.94 -18.48 -2.77
CA GLN A 142 12.60 -19.04 -2.62
C GLN A 142 11.59 -17.96 -2.20
N LEU A 143 11.98 -17.07 -1.29
CA LEU A 143 11.16 -15.95 -0.88
C LEU A 143 10.86 -15.00 -2.05
N VAL A 144 11.87 -14.64 -2.84
CA VAL A 144 11.69 -13.78 -4.03
C VAL A 144 10.79 -14.48 -5.07
N ALA A 145 11.03 -15.77 -5.33
CA ALA A 145 10.21 -16.55 -6.26
C ALA A 145 8.75 -16.65 -5.80
N HIS A 146 8.52 -16.80 -4.49
CA HIS A 146 7.18 -16.78 -3.92
C HIS A 146 6.52 -15.41 -4.06
N VAL A 147 7.19 -14.33 -3.64
CA VAL A 147 6.62 -12.97 -3.67
C VAL A 147 6.17 -12.58 -5.08
N TYR A 148 7.00 -12.85 -6.09
CA TYR A 148 6.74 -12.50 -7.49
C TYR A 148 6.14 -13.65 -8.31
N ALA A 149 5.55 -14.66 -7.65
CA ALA A 149 4.87 -15.73 -8.36
C ALA A 149 3.71 -15.17 -9.21
N PRO A 150 3.47 -15.70 -10.43
CA PRO A 150 2.36 -15.25 -11.28
C PRO A 150 0.98 -15.38 -10.62
N SER A 151 0.81 -16.31 -9.67
CA SER A 151 -0.41 -16.45 -8.88
C SER A 151 -0.71 -15.22 -8.00
N HIS A 152 0.25 -14.32 -7.77
CA HIS A 152 0.09 -13.12 -6.96
C HIS A 152 -0.23 -11.85 -7.77
N VAL A 153 -0.47 -11.96 -9.09
CA VAL A 153 -0.75 -10.77 -9.92
C VAL A 153 -1.98 -9.98 -9.46
N SER A 154 -2.99 -10.64 -8.88
CA SER A 154 -4.16 -9.93 -8.35
C SER A 154 -3.81 -9.10 -7.13
N TYR A 155 -2.95 -9.61 -6.23
CA TYR A 155 -2.42 -8.83 -5.11
C TYR A 155 -1.54 -7.68 -5.57
N LEU A 156 -0.71 -7.89 -6.60
CA LEU A 156 0.12 -6.84 -7.18
C LEU A 156 -0.75 -5.65 -7.65
N VAL A 157 -1.84 -5.95 -8.39
CA VAL A 157 -2.80 -4.93 -8.83
C VAL A 157 -3.57 -4.32 -7.66
N GLN A 158 -4.00 -5.14 -6.69
CA GLN A 158 -4.69 -4.67 -5.49
C GLN A 158 -3.87 -3.63 -4.73
N VAL A 159 -2.62 -3.94 -4.39
CA VAL A 159 -1.76 -3.07 -3.59
C VAL A 159 -1.48 -1.76 -4.34
N LEU A 160 -1.33 -1.78 -5.67
CA LEU A 160 -1.17 -0.56 -6.47
C LEU A 160 -2.38 0.36 -6.32
N LEU A 161 -3.57 -0.21 -6.47
CA LEU A 161 -4.82 0.52 -6.45
C LEU A 161 -5.16 0.99 -5.03
N GLU A 162 -4.77 0.23 -4.02
CA GLU A 162 -4.85 0.61 -2.62
C GLU A 162 -3.95 1.81 -2.32
N ASP A 163 -2.66 1.75 -2.68
CA ASP A 163 -1.73 2.87 -2.50
C ASP A 163 -2.18 4.13 -3.24
N LEU A 164 -2.71 3.96 -4.45
CA LEU A 164 -3.29 5.05 -5.22
C LEU A 164 -4.51 5.65 -4.52
N SER A 165 -5.39 4.81 -3.98
CA SER A 165 -6.59 5.24 -3.25
C SER A 165 -6.22 6.00 -1.98
N ILE A 166 -5.22 5.51 -1.25
CA ILE A 166 -4.64 6.16 -0.07
C ILE A 166 -4.06 7.53 -0.45
N ALA A 167 -3.26 7.61 -1.51
CA ALA A 167 -2.70 8.88 -1.99
C ALA A 167 -3.79 9.89 -2.37
N ILE A 168 -4.83 9.43 -3.09
CA ILE A 168 -5.98 10.26 -3.46
C ILE A 168 -6.66 10.78 -2.19
N LEU A 169 -7.05 9.89 -1.28
CA LEU A 169 -7.71 10.24 -0.03
C LEU A 169 -6.86 11.23 0.77
N PHE A 170 -5.57 10.95 0.95
CA PHE A 170 -4.65 11.80 1.69
C PHE A 170 -4.61 13.23 1.14
N VAL A 171 -4.45 13.41 -0.17
CA VAL A 171 -4.36 14.75 -0.78
C VAL A 171 -5.63 15.57 -0.52
N ARG A 172 -6.83 14.95 -0.54
CA ARG A 172 -8.11 15.65 -0.30
C ARG A 172 -8.26 16.01 1.18
N PHE A 173 -8.01 15.08 2.08
CA PHE A 173 -8.09 15.32 3.52
C PHE A 173 -7.06 16.34 4.00
N ARG A 174 -5.83 16.32 3.46
CA ARG A 174 -4.77 17.29 3.81
C ARG A 174 -5.17 18.74 3.54
N ASN A 175 -5.92 18.98 2.48
CA ASN A 175 -6.41 20.33 2.14
C ASN A 175 -7.40 20.89 3.16
N VAL A 176 -7.95 20.05 4.03
CA VAL A 176 -8.93 20.45 5.05
C VAL A 176 -8.33 20.36 6.46
N LEU A 177 -7.71 19.23 6.79
CA LEU A 177 -7.26 18.92 8.15
C LEU A 177 -5.80 19.32 8.40
N GLY A 178 -5.05 19.67 7.35
CA GLY A 178 -3.61 19.85 7.42
C GLY A 178 -2.85 18.52 7.51
N LEU A 179 -1.52 18.61 7.47
CA LEU A 179 -0.64 17.45 7.32
C LEU A 179 -0.72 16.47 8.50
N ARG A 180 -0.59 16.98 9.74
CA ARG A 180 -0.47 16.14 10.94
C ARG A 180 -1.71 15.26 11.16
N TRP A 181 -2.89 15.87 11.09
CA TRP A 181 -4.15 15.16 11.28
C TRP A 181 -4.47 14.21 10.13
N THR A 182 -4.09 14.55 8.91
CA THR A 182 -4.26 13.65 7.77
C THR A 182 -3.36 12.42 7.87
N LEU A 183 -2.10 12.58 8.28
CA LEU A 183 -1.20 11.45 8.55
C LEU A 183 -1.81 10.48 9.56
N LEU A 184 -2.28 11.02 10.70
CA LEU A 184 -2.88 10.19 11.74
C LEU A 184 -4.17 9.53 11.27
N LEU A 185 -5.08 10.29 10.66
CA LEU A 185 -6.37 9.78 10.18
C LEU A 185 -6.19 8.64 9.18
N VAL A 186 -5.36 8.86 8.14
CA VAL A 186 -5.19 7.86 7.08
C VAL A 186 -4.45 6.62 7.59
N ALA A 187 -3.45 6.78 8.46
CA ALA A 187 -2.78 5.64 9.08
C ALA A 187 -3.73 4.82 9.98
N VAL A 188 -4.59 5.49 10.75
CA VAL A 188 -5.62 4.82 11.57
C VAL A 188 -6.64 4.09 10.70
N LEU A 189 -7.11 4.71 9.60
CA LEU A 189 -8.03 4.06 8.67
C LEU A 189 -7.41 2.83 8.00
N PHE A 190 -6.14 2.92 7.62
CA PHE A 190 -5.38 1.79 7.07
C PHE A 190 -5.25 0.64 8.07
N ALA A 191 -4.84 0.93 9.31
CA ALA A 191 -4.79 -0.08 10.37
C ALA A 191 -6.19 -0.67 10.66
N ALA A 192 -7.24 0.17 10.66
CA ALA A 192 -8.61 -0.27 10.88
C ALA A 192 -9.12 -1.25 9.82
N ALA A 193 -8.61 -1.18 8.58
CA ALA A 193 -8.94 -2.15 7.52
C ALA A 193 -8.55 -3.60 7.89
N HIS A 194 -7.60 -3.78 8.81
CA HIS A 194 -7.16 -5.08 9.30
C HIS A 194 -8.06 -5.64 10.41
N VAL A 195 -8.87 -4.80 11.06
CA VAL A 195 -9.71 -5.19 12.22
C VAL A 195 -10.67 -6.32 11.90
N PRO A 196 -11.43 -6.34 10.77
CA PRO A 196 -12.32 -7.46 10.46
C PRO A 196 -11.59 -8.82 10.40
N GLY A 197 -10.39 -8.85 9.80
CA GLY A 197 -9.57 -10.07 9.73
C GLY A 197 -8.98 -10.50 11.07
N LEU A 198 -8.74 -9.56 11.99
CA LEU A 198 -8.34 -9.86 13.36
C LEU A 198 -9.52 -10.41 14.18
N LEU A 199 -10.69 -9.79 14.08
CA LEU A 199 -11.90 -10.24 14.76
C LEU A 199 -12.33 -11.64 14.29
N ALA A 200 -12.26 -11.92 12.99
CA ALA A 200 -12.57 -13.23 12.43
C ALA A 200 -11.67 -14.36 12.94
N ARG A 201 -10.46 -14.03 13.44
CA ARG A 201 -9.50 -15.00 14.01
C ARG A 201 -9.53 -15.07 15.54
N GLY A 202 -10.48 -14.40 16.20
CA GLY A 202 -10.57 -14.35 17.66
C GLY A 202 -9.51 -13.45 18.29
N GLY A 203 -9.34 -12.24 17.74
CA GLY A 203 -8.28 -11.30 18.09
C GLY A 203 -8.06 -11.09 19.60
N ASN A 204 -6.81 -10.84 19.97
CA ASN A 204 -6.36 -10.71 21.36
C ASN A 204 -5.63 -9.38 21.62
N THR A 205 -5.14 -9.17 22.85
CA THR A 205 -4.42 -7.94 23.23
C THR A 205 -3.12 -7.73 22.45
N SER A 206 -2.44 -8.78 22.02
CA SER A 206 -1.24 -8.65 21.18
C SER A 206 -1.57 -8.12 19.78
N ASP A 207 -2.78 -8.38 19.28
CA ASP A 207 -3.24 -7.84 18.00
C ASP A 207 -3.53 -6.34 18.08
N LEU A 208 -3.97 -5.83 19.24
CA LEU A 208 -4.08 -4.39 19.46
C LEU A 208 -2.72 -3.69 19.38
N TRP A 209 -1.68 -4.26 19.98
CA TRP A 209 -0.32 -3.70 19.89
C TRP A 209 0.23 -3.72 18.47
N ARG A 210 -0.10 -4.75 17.68
CA ARG A 210 0.23 -4.79 16.25
C ARG A 210 -0.47 -3.69 15.47
N LEU A 211 -1.77 -3.48 15.70
CA LEU A 211 -2.49 -2.36 15.08
C LEU A 211 -1.86 -1.01 15.42
N ILE A 212 -1.44 -0.79 16.66
CA ILE A 212 -0.72 0.44 17.06
C ILE A 212 0.60 0.57 16.30
N GLY A 213 1.35 -0.52 16.16
CA GLY A 213 2.57 -0.53 15.35
C GLY A 213 2.30 -0.25 13.87
N ASP A 214 1.19 -0.76 13.32
CA ASP A 214 0.77 -0.53 11.94
C ASP A 214 0.39 0.94 11.72
N VAL A 215 -0.26 1.58 12.70
CA VAL A 215 -0.48 3.03 12.68
C VAL A 215 0.84 3.78 12.68
N GLY A 216 1.79 3.42 13.56
CA GLY A 216 3.10 4.05 13.63
C GLY A 216 3.86 3.94 12.30
N LEU A 217 3.88 2.74 11.72
CA LEU A 217 4.51 2.49 10.44
C LEU A 217 3.79 3.21 9.29
N GLY A 218 2.46 3.21 9.31
CA GLY A 218 1.62 3.95 8.36
C GLY A 218 1.91 5.45 8.39
N VAL A 219 2.05 6.06 9.57
CA VAL A 219 2.45 7.48 9.70
C VAL A 219 3.82 7.73 9.09
N LEU A 220 4.81 6.87 9.34
CA LEU A 220 6.15 7.01 8.77
C LEU A 220 6.15 6.87 7.24
N GLY A 221 5.48 5.83 6.73
CA GLY A 221 5.33 5.57 5.30
C GLY A 221 4.61 6.72 4.60
N LEU A 222 3.47 7.17 5.13
CA LEU A 222 2.72 8.30 4.58
C LEU A 222 3.48 9.62 4.66
N ALA A 223 4.26 9.87 5.72
CA ALA A 223 5.08 11.07 5.82
C ALA A 223 6.15 11.11 4.72
N LEU A 224 6.79 9.97 4.45
CA LEU A 224 7.78 9.87 3.38
C LEU A 224 7.11 9.94 2.01
N LEU A 225 6.00 9.24 1.79
CA LEU A 225 5.20 9.31 0.56
C LEU A 225 4.73 10.74 0.29
N GLN A 226 4.22 11.46 1.27
CA GLN A 226 3.84 12.85 1.11
C GLN A 226 5.05 13.74 0.80
N ARG A 227 6.23 13.45 1.37
CA ARG A 227 7.46 14.20 1.04
C ARG A 227 7.88 13.96 -0.42
N LEU A 228 7.82 12.73 -0.90
CA LEU A 228 8.30 12.32 -2.23
C LEU A 228 7.24 12.45 -3.32
N GLN A 229 5.96 12.49 -2.94
CA GLN A 229 4.77 12.51 -3.81
C GLN A 229 4.82 11.47 -4.93
N ASP A 230 5.21 10.25 -4.58
CA ASP A 230 5.50 9.21 -5.58
C ASP A 230 5.09 7.82 -5.08
N VAL A 231 3.99 7.31 -5.62
CA VAL A 231 3.48 5.96 -5.33
C VAL A 231 4.29 4.88 -6.06
N TRP A 232 4.94 5.19 -7.19
CA TRP A 232 5.55 4.18 -8.06
C TRP A 232 6.65 3.36 -7.38
N TRP A 233 7.47 4.00 -6.54
CA TRP A 233 8.53 3.29 -5.82
C TRP A 233 7.97 2.54 -4.61
N PHE A 234 7.01 3.13 -3.90
CA PHE A 234 6.51 2.60 -2.64
C PHE A 234 5.67 1.34 -2.84
N TRP A 235 4.84 1.32 -3.89
CA TRP A 235 4.01 0.18 -4.23
C TRP A 235 4.81 -1.12 -4.36
N MET A 236 6.02 -1.07 -4.94
CA MET A 236 6.88 -2.25 -5.05
C MET A 236 7.35 -2.77 -3.68
N VAL A 237 7.66 -1.87 -2.75
CA VAL A 237 8.04 -2.21 -1.39
C VAL A 237 6.85 -2.77 -0.61
N HIS A 238 5.70 -2.09 -0.71
CA HIS A 238 4.46 -2.48 -0.05
C HIS A 238 4.03 -3.88 -0.49
N PHE A 239 3.94 -4.11 -1.81
CA PHE A 239 3.58 -5.40 -2.37
C PHE A 239 4.54 -6.51 -1.90
N ALA A 240 5.85 -6.28 -1.98
CA ALA A 240 6.83 -7.30 -1.63
C ALA A 240 6.71 -7.72 -0.17
N LEU A 241 6.54 -6.76 0.75
CA LEU A 241 6.43 -7.05 2.18
C LEU A 241 5.08 -7.65 2.56
N ASP A 242 3.99 -7.26 1.92
CA ASP A 242 2.69 -7.90 2.10
C ASP A 242 2.73 -9.37 1.68
N MET A 243 3.38 -9.68 0.57
CA MET A 243 3.48 -11.07 0.11
C MET A 243 4.32 -11.95 1.06
N THR A 244 5.26 -11.37 1.82
CA THR A 244 5.98 -12.14 2.84
C THR A 244 5.10 -12.62 3.99
N GLN A 245 3.89 -12.05 4.15
CA GLN A 245 2.91 -12.51 5.15
C GLN A 245 2.34 -13.89 4.81
N PHE A 246 2.32 -14.25 3.52
CA PHE A 246 1.82 -15.52 3.00
C PHE A 246 2.93 -16.58 2.84
N TYR A 247 4.18 -16.21 3.08
CA TYR A 247 5.32 -17.13 2.99
C TYR A 247 5.53 -17.88 4.30
N ASP A 248 5.49 -19.21 4.24
CA ASP A 248 5.85 -20.11 5.34
C ASP A 248 6.75 -21.24 4.85
N LEU A 249 7.80 -21.58 5.62
CA LEU A 249 8.78 -22.61 5.27
C LEU A 249 8.16 -24.01 5.18
N GLY A 250 6.99 -24.22 5.81
CA GLY A 250 6.25 -25.48 5.76
C GLY A 250 5.47 -25.75 4.47
N THR A 251 5.47 -24.81 3.51
CA THR A 251 4.72 -24.93 2.24
C THR A 251 5.58 -25.25 1.02
N ALA A 252 6.88 -25.48 1.21
CA ALA A 252 7.74 -26.04 0.17
C ALA A 252 7.51 -27.57 0.10
N ALA A 253 6.51 -27.97 -0.69
CA ALA A 253 6.39 -29.33 -1.22
C ALA A 253 7.10 -29.41 -2.58
#